data_AF-A0A386JC79-F1
#
_entry.id   AF-A0A386JC79-F1
#
_cell.length_a   1.000
_cell.length_b   1.000
_cell.length_c   1.000
_cell.angle_alpha   90.00
_cell.angle_beta   90.00
_cell.angle_gamma   90.00
#
_symmetry.space_group_name_H-M   'P 1'
#
loop_
_entity.id
_entity.type
_entity.pdbx_description
1 polymer ?
#
loop_
_entity_poly.entity_id
_entity_poly.type
_entity_poly.pdbx_seq_one_letter_code
_entity_poly.pdbx_strand_id
1 'polypeptide(L)'
;MKKILKSKKDLYQPIRNEKGAIDESIWIIIIIFIVALLVGLVINVLPVIIAKSQLNHYANEIVRIAEISGEVGKDVDNEIEKLNKSIVEPDRIEWSTKYINGTNKVQLNEEIKVTVKKTMDLSFFDFASFPVPLVSNATGRSEAYWK
;
A
#
# COMPACT_ATOMS: atom_id res chain seq x y z
N MET A 1 28.93 -70.03 -34.33
CA MET A 1 27.77 -69.13 -34.56
C MET A 1 26.81 -69.21 -33.39
N LYS A 2 26.82 -68.24 -32.47
CA LYS A 2 25.74 -67.92 -31.49
C LYS A 2 26.20 -66.77 -30.59
N LYS A 3 26.72 -65.71 -31.21
CA LYS A 3 26.82 -64.39 -30.60
C LYS A 3 25.75 -63.55 -31.30
N ILE A 4 25.12 -62.64 -30.56
CA ILE A 4 24.16 -61.64 -31.04
C ILE A 4 22.73 -62.18 -31.13
N LEU A 5 22.00 -62.07 -30.03
CA LEU A 5 20.57 -61.71 -30.00
C LEU A 5 20.21 -61.43 -28.53
N LYS A 6 20.92 -60.47 -27.92
CA LYS A 6 20.44 -59.85 -26.69
C LYS A 6 19.31 -58.92 -27.14
N SER A 7 18.10 -59.33 -26.80
CA SER A 7 16.84 -58.71 -27.21
C SER A 7 16.89 -57.19 -27.01
N LYS A 8 16.47 -56.41 -28.02
CA LYS A 8 16.35 -54.94 -27.98
C LYS A 8 15.50 -54.42 -26.81
N LYS A 9 14.76 -55.30 -26.11
CA LYS A 9 13.96 -55.00 -24.91
C LYS A 9 14.81 -54.56 -23.71
N ASP A 10 16.07 -54.99 -23.63
CA ASP A 10 16.95 -54.64 -22.50
C ASP A 10 17.66 -53.28 -22.69
N LEU A 11 17.52 -52.66 -23.87
CA LEU A 11 18.17 -51.38 -24.21
C LEU A 11 17.33 -50.14 -23.87
N TYR A 12 16.04 -50.33 -23.55
CA TYR A 12 15.08 -49.25 -23.22
C TYR A 12 14.50 -49.39 -21.81
N GLN A 13 15.30 -49.85 -20.85
CA GLN A 13 14.97 -49.60 -19.45
C GLN A 13 15.42 -48.16 -19.15
N PRO A 14 14.53 -47.20 -18.89
CA PRO A 14 14.97 -45.90 -18.40
C PRO A 14 15.67 -46.17 -17.06
N ILE A 15 16.97 -45.89 -17.00
CA ILE A 15 17.72 -45.85 -15.75
C ILE A 15 17.20 -44.62 -15.00
N ARG A 16 16.04 -44.75 -14.34
CA ARG A 16 15.60 -43.77 -13.37
C ARG A 16 16.47 -43.99 -12.15
N ASN A 17 17.67 -43.39 -12.16
CA ASN A 17 18.47 -43.27 -10.95
C ASN A 17 17.58 -42.58 -9.93
N GLU A 18 17.22 -43.26 -8.84
CA GLU A 18 16.41 -42.68 -7.76
C GLU A 18 17.02 -41.36 -7.27
N LYS A 19 18.34 -41.24 -7.36
CA LYS A 19 19.12 -40.02 -7.07
C LYS A 19 18.76 -38.81 -7.97
N GLY A 20 18.45 -39.04 -9.24
CA GLY A 20 18.05 -38.02 -10.23
C GLY A 20 16.55 -37.69 -10.22
N ALA A 21 15.75 -38.34 -9.37
CA ALA A 21 14.37 -37.94 -9.11
C ALA A 21 14.27 -37.12 -7.82
N ILE A 22 15.16 -37.36 -6.85
CA ILE A 22 15.22 -36.64 -5.58
C ILE A 22 15.75 -35.21 -5.78
N ASP A 23 16.73 -35.00 -6.68
CA ASP A 23 17.23 -33.67 -7.01
C ASP A 23 16.18 -32.81 -7.75
N GLU A 24 15.49 -33.34 -8.76
CA GLU A 24 14.39 -32.66 -9.46
C GLU A 24 13.24 -32.31 -8.50
N SER A 25 12.92 -33.20 -7.56
CA SER A 25 11.88 -32.97 -6.55
C SER A 25 12.26 -31.84 -5.57
N ILE A 26 13.53 -31.76 -5.16
CA ILE A 26 14.04 -30.69 -4.28
C ILE A 26 13.91 -29.33 -4.97
N TRP A 27 14.26 -29.23 -6.26
CA TRP A 27 14.11 -27.99 -7.02
C TRP A 27 12.66 -27.51 -7.06
N ILE A 28 11.71 -28.42 -7.29
CA ILE A 28 10.28 -28.09 -7.30
C ILE A 28 9.81 -27.56 -5.94
N ILE A 29 10.23 -28.20 -4.84
CA ILE A 29 9.88 -27.76 -3.48
C ILE A 29 10.43 -26.36 -3.20
N ILE A 30 11.68 -26.08 -3.57
CA ILE A 30 12.30 -24.77 -3.41
C ILE A 30 11.54 -23.70 -4.19
N ILE A 31 11.15 -23.97 -5.44
CA ILE A 31 10.38 -23.03 -6.27
C ILE A 31 9.03 -22.74 -5.62
N ILE A 32 8.30 -23.76 -5.17
CA ILE A 32 7.01 -23.58 -4.48
C ILE A 32 7.18 -22.73 -3.22
N PHE A 33 8.24 -22.97 -2.45
CA PHE A 33 8.53 -22.19 -1.25
C PHE A 33 8.80 -20.71 -1.57
N ILE A 34 9.61 -20.44 -2.60
CA ILE A 34 9.88 -19.06 -3.06
C ILE A 34 8.59 -18.39 -3.53
N VAL A 35 7.78 -19.06 -4.33
CA VAL A 35 6.50 -18.52 -4.82
C VAL A 35 5.56 -18.23 -3.65
N ALA A 36 5.46 -19.13 -2.67
CA ALA A 36 4.65 -18.92 -1.47
C ALA A 36 5.12 -17.71 -0.65
N LEU A 37 6.43 -17.52 -0.51
CA LEU A 37 7.00 -16.33 0.15
C LEU A 37 6.69 -15.04 -0.62
N LEU A 38 6.82 -15.04 -1.94
CA LEU A 38 6.49 -13.87 -2.77
C LEU A 38 5.01 -13.52 -2.68
N VAL A 39 4.12 -14.51 -2.75
CA VAL A 39 2.68 -14.31 -2.59
C VAL A 39 2.36 -13.77 -1.19
N GLY A 40 2.97 -14.34 -0.15
CA GLY A 40 2.82 -13.85 1.22
C GLY A 40 3.27 -12.39 1.36
N LEU A 41 4.41 -12.02 0.78
CA LEU A 41 4.90 -10.64 0.78
C LEU A 41 3.91 -9.69 0.08
N VAL A 42 3.40 -10.08 -1.09
CA VAL A 42 2.42 -9.28 -1.84
C VAL A 42 1.14 -9.06 -1.03
N ILE A 43 0.60 -10.10 -0.40
CA ILE A 43 -0.60 -10.01 0.44
C ILE A 43 -0.40 -9.03 1.61
N ASN A 44 0.80 -8.99 2.20
CA ASN A 44 1.10 -8.07 3.30
C ASN A 44 1.34 -6.63 2.84
N VAL A 45 1.97 -6.42 1.67
CA VAL A 45 2.32 -5.07 1.19
C VAL A 45 1.17 -4.37 0.47
N LEU A 46 0.32 -5.11 -0.26
CA LEU A 46 -0.79 -4.52 -1.04
C LEU A 46 -1.74 -3.65 -0.20
N PRO A 47 -2.20 -4.08 1.00
CA PRO A 47 -3.07 -3.26 1.85
C PRO A 47 -2.45 -1.91 2.21
N VAL A 48 -1.13 -1.88 2.47
CA VAL A 48 -0.39 -0.65 2.79
C VAL A 48 -0.38 0.31 1.60
N ILE A 49 -0.20 -0.21 0.39
CA ILE A 49 -0.25 0.59 -0.85
C ILE A 49 -1.65 1.16 -1.08
N ILE A 50 -2.69 0.32 -0.92
CA ILE A 50 -4.08 0.75 -1.08
C ILE A 50 -4.43 1.83 -0.06
N ALA A 51 -4.06 1.63 1.21
CA ALA A 51 -4.30 2.61 2.25
C ALA A 51 -3.55 3.92 2.00
N LYS A 52 -2.30 3.86 1.50
CA LYS A 52 -1.57 5.06 1.09
C LYS A 52 -2.27 5.78 -0.06
N SER A 53 -2.79 5.05 -1.06
CA SER A 53 -3.55 5.63 -2.17
C SER A 53 -4.83 6.33 -1.66
N GLN A 54 -5.56 5.68 -0.76
CA GLN A 54 -6.75 6.25 -0.13
C GLN A 54 -6.41 7.48 0.73
N LEU A 55 -5.30 7.45 1.48
CA LEU A 55 -4.82 8.58 2.27
C LEU A 55 -4.42 9.78 1.37
N ASN A 56 -3.86 9.51 0.20
CA ASN A 56 -3.57 10.54 -0.80
C ASN A 56 -4.84 11.16 -1.36
N HIS A 57 -5.82 10.34 -1.74
CA HIS A 57 -7.11 10.84 -2.22
C HIS A 57 -7.80 11.68 -1.14
N TYR A 58 -7.83 11.17 0.09
CA TYR A 58 -8.38 11.86 1.24
C TYR A 58 -7.73 13.24 1.43
N ALA A 59 -6.39 13.33 1.49
CA ALA A 59 -5.71 14.62 1.62
C ALA A 59 -6.08 15.63 0.53
N ASN A 60 -6.26 15.18 -0.72
CA ASN A 60 -6.69 16.05 -1.82
C ASN A 60 -8.13 16.57 -1.64
N GLU A 61 -9.06 15.70 -1.24
CA GLU A 61 -10.45 16.10 -1.01
C GLU A 61 -10.57 17.12 0.13
N ILE A 62 -9.85 16.89 1.24
CA ILE A 62 -9.85 17.82 2.36
C ILE A 62 -9.33 19.20 1.94
N VAL A 63 -8.21 19.23 1.21
CA VAL A 63 -7.69 20.49 0.69
C VAL A 63 -8.71 21.16 -0.20
N ARG A 64 -9.38 20.41 -1.09
CA ARG A 64 -10.39 20.98 -1.97
C ARG A 64 -11.56 21.62 -1.21
N ILE A 65 -12.02 21.00 -0.14
CA ILE A 65 -13.07 21.55 0.74
C ILE A 65 -12.56 22.82 1.44
N ALA A 66 -11.32 22.81 1.94
CA ALA A 66 -10.70 23.98 2.56
C ALA A 66 -10.47 25.13 1.55
N GLU A 67 -10.17 24.84 0.29
CA GLU A 67 -10.04 25.84 -0.77
C GLU A 67 -11.38 26.56 -0.99
N ILE A 68 -12.47 25.80 -1.14
CA ILE A 68 -13.80 26.34 -1.45
C ILE A 68 -14.37 27.12 -0.25
N SER A 69 -14.24 26.55 0.96
CA SER A 69 -14.74 27.19 2.18
C SER A 69 -13.88 28.37 2.62
N GLY A 70 -12.58 28.34 2.31
CA GLY A 70 -11.58 29.28 2.82
C GLY A 70 -11.43 29.27 4.33
N GLU A 71 -11.77 28.15 4.97
CA GLU A 71 -11.57 27.88 6.39
C GLU A 71 -10.78 26.57 6.53
N VAL A 72 -10.03 26.43 7.63
CA VAL A 72 -9.29 25.19 7.94
C VAL A 72 -9.53 24.78 9.40
N GLY A 73 -9.42 23.49 9.68
CA GLY A 73 -9.60 22.93 11.02
C GLY A 73 -10.95 22.22 11.20
N LYS A 74 -11.51 22.31 12.41
CA LYS A 74 -12.62 21.44 12.87
C LYS A 74 -13.88 21.49 12.00
N ASP A 75 -14.17 22.63 11.38
CA ASP A 75 -15.37 22.77 10.55
C ASP A 75 -15.23 22.00 9.23
N VAL A 76 -14.01 21.97 8.67
CA VAL A 76 -13.66 21.13 7.52
C VAL A 76 -13.68 19.65 7.94
N ASP A 77 -13.09 19.31 9.09
CA ASP A 77 -13.04 17.95 9.62
C ASP A 77 -14.46 17.35 9.82
N ASN A 78 -15.43 18.14 10.31
CA ASN A 78 -16.82 17.73 10.49
C ASN A 78 -17.58 17.52 9.17
N GLU A 79 -17.28 18.31 8.14
CA GLU A 79 -17.87 18.14 6.81
C GLU A 79 -17.30 16.90 6.10
N ILE A 80 -16.04 16.60 6.35
CA ILE A 80 -15.38 15.37 5.91
C ILE A 80 -15.93 14.14 6.62
N GLU A 81 -16.24 14.23 7.92
CA GLU A 81 -16.90 13.14 8.68
C GLU A 81 -18.28 12.80 8.10
N LYS A 82 -18.96 13.76 7.46
CA LYS A 82 -20.20 13.50 6.71
C LYS A 82 -19.94 12.90 5.33
N LEU A 83 -18.78 13.19 4.73
CA LEU A 83 -18.30 12.62 3.47
C LEU A 83 -17.61 11.26 3.64
N ASN A 84 -17.46 10.74 4.87
CA ASN A 84 -16.77 9.49 5.24
C ASN A 84 -17.43 8.24 4.62
N LYS A 85 -17.26 8.10 3.30
CA LYS A 85 -17.39 6.86 2.56
C LYS A 85 -16.00 6.28 2.20
N SER A 86 -14.95 6.89 2.72
CA SER A 86 -13.55 6.49 2.53
C SER A 86 -13.08 5.66 3.73
N ILE A 87 -12.60 4.46 3.45
CA ILE A 87 -12.33 3.37 4.40
C ILE A 87 -11.12 3.66 5.33
N VAL A 88 -10.40 4.77 5.14
CA VAL A 88 -9.15 5.08 5.85
C VAL A 88 -9.29 6.37 6.66
N GLU A 89 -9.55 6.19 7.95
CA GLU A 89 -9.50 7.26 8.96
C GLU A 89 -8.03 7.61 9.28
N PRO A 90 -7.62 8.88 9.20
CA PRO A 90 -6.26 9.30 9.55
C PRO A 90 -6.08 9.43 11.07
N ASP A 91 -4.86 9.17 11.55
CA ASP A 91 -4.54 9.33 12.99
C ASP A 91 -4.30 10.81 13.35
N ARG A 92 -3.81 11.60 12.38
CA ARG A 92 -3.51 13.01 12.57
C ARG A 92 -3.63 13.79 11.27
N ILE A 93 -4.22 14.98 11.38
CA ILE A 93 -4.30 15.99 10.32
C ILE A 93 -3.58 17.24 10.82
N GLU A 94 -2.62 17.73 10.06
CA GLU A 94 -1.85 18.94 10.34
C GLU A 94 -2.06 19.96 9.21
N TRP A 95 -2.37 21.20 9.58
CA TRP A 95 -2.65 22.29 8.64
C TRP A 95 -1.55 23.34 8.68
N SER A 96 -1.12 23.81 7.51
CA SER A 96 -0.17 24.90 7.36
C SER A 96 -0.70 25.90 6.34
N THR A 97 -1.14 27.06 6.82
CA THR A 97 -1.66 28.16 5.99
C THR A 97 -1.41 29.51 6.67
N LYS A 98 -1.60 30.59 5.91
CA LYS A 98 -1.54 31.95 6.41
C LYS A 98 -2.95 32.42 6.73
N TYR A 99 -3.23 32.49 8.02
CA TYR A 99 -4.53 32.91 8.54
C TYR A 99 -4.69 34.43 8.50
N ILE A 100 -5.94 34.87 8.34
CA ILE A 100 -6.33 36.24 8.67
C ILE A 100 -6.25 36.40 10.20
N ASN A 101 -5.52 37.41 10.67
CA ASN A 101 -5.24 37.64 12.09
C ASN A 101 -6.49 37.52 12.96
N GLY A 102 -6.43 36.63 13.95
CA GLY A 102 -7.53 36.41 14.91
C GLY A 102 -8.67 35.52 14.42
N THR A 103 -8.51 34.83 13.28
CA THR A 103 -9.54 33.92 12.72
C THR A 103 -8.91 32.63 12.17
N ASN A 104 -9.73 31.61 11.92
CA ASN A 104 -9.32 30.38 11.21
C ASN A 104 -9.58 30.47 9.69
N LYS A 105 -9.65 31.69 9.17
CA LYS A 105 -10.01 31.98 7.78
C LYS A 105 -8.77 32.23 6.94
N VAL A 106 -8.82 31.77 5.70
CA VAL A 106 -7.75 31.87 4.72
C VAL A 106 -8.22 32.78 3.59
N GLN A 107 -7.48 33.86 3.33
CA GLN A 107 -7.82 34.84 2.29
C GLN A 107 -7.66 34.27 0.88
N LEU A 108 -8.40 34.81 -0.08
CA LEU A 108 -8.33 34.47 -1.50
C LEU A 108 -6.89 34.41 -1.99
N ASN A 109 -6.56 33.33 -2.71
CA ASN A 109 -5.25 33.05 -3.31
C ASN A 109 -4.10 32.80 -2.30
N GLU A 110 -4.38 32.74 -1.01
CA GLU A 110 -3.41 32.28 -0.01
C GLU A 110 -3.29 30.74 -0.03
N GLU A 111 -2.09 30.25 0.29
CA GLU A 111 -1.76 28.84 0.21
C GLU A 111 -2.31 28.05 1.41
N ILE A 112 -2.93 26.90 1.14
CA ILE A 112 -3.41 25.95 2.13
C ILE A 112 -2.61 24.65 1.94
N LYS A 113 -1.95 24.17 2.98
CA LYS A 113 -1.28 22.87 2.99
C LYS A 113 -1.88 21.99 4.06
N VAL A 114 -2.13 20.73 3.70
CA VAL A 114 -2.51 19.69 4.66
C VAL A 114 -1.46 18.58 4.65
N THR A 115 -1.15 18.07 5.83
CA THR A 115 -0.35 16.87 6.05
C THR A 115 -1.19 15.89 6.84
N VAL A 116 -1.48 14.74 6.25
CA VAL A 116 -2.27 13.68 6.86
C VAL A 116 -1.34 12.50 7.17
N LYS A 117 -1.41 12.01 8.40
CA LYS A 117 -0.57 10.90 8.91
C LYS A 117 -1.45 9.75 9.37
N LYS A 118 -1.02 8.54 9.04
CA LYS A 118 -1.59 7.28 9.53
C LYS A 118 -0.48 6.26 9.76
N THR A 119 -0.58 5.45 10.80
CA THR A 119 0.34 4.34 11.02
C THR A 119 -0.38 3.04 10.71
N MET A 120 0.28 2.15 9.95
CA MET A 120 -0.23 0.82 9.69
C MET A 120 0.82 -0.22 10.03
N ASP A 121 0.40 -1.29 10.67
CA ASP A 121 1.27 -2.39 11.01
C ASP A 121 1.45 -3.31 9.80
N LEU A 122 2.70 -3.48 9.40
CA LEU A 122 3.08 -4.43 8.37
C LEU A 122 3.57 -5.70 9.06
N SER A 123 2.78 -6.76 8.92
CA SER A 123 3.09 -8.07 9.48
C SER A 123 3.82 -8.93 8.47
N PHE A 124 4.80 -9.71 8.92
CA PHE A 124 5.49 -10.71 8.13
C PHE A 124 5.24 -12.07 8.76
N PHE A 125 4.03 -12.60 8.51
CA PHE A 125 3.48 -13.76 9.22
C PHE A 125 3.48 -13.55 10.75
N ASP A 126 3.38 -14.62 11.55
CA ASP A 126 3.40 -14.57 13.02
C ASP A 126 4.79 -14.25 13.60
N PHE A 127 5.79 -13.96 12.76
CA PHE A 127 7.19 -13.82 13.19
C PHE A 127 7.59 -12.37 13.52
N ALA A 128 7.00 -11.37 12.87
CA ALA A 128 7.33 -9.97 13.10
C ALA A 128 6.20 -9.05 12.63
N SER A 129 5.95 -7.98 13.38
CA SER A 129 5.12 -6.86 12.95
C SER A 129 5.88 -5.57 13.18
N PHE A 130 5.88 -4.68 12.18
CA PHE A 130 6.56 -3.40 12.28
C PHE A 130 5.62 -2.26 11.85
N PRO A 131 5.55 -1.18 12.64
CA PRO A 131 4.71 -0.03 12.30
C PRO A 131 5.32 0.74 11.13
N VAL A 132 4.51 1.03 10.12
CA VAL A 132 4.88 1.81 8.94
C VAL A 132 4.09 3.12 8.93
N PRO A 133 4.75 4.29 9.08
CA PRO A 133 4.08 5.57 8.99
C PRO A 133 3.78 5.93 7.53
N LEU A 134 2.50 6.14 7.24
CA LEU A 134 1.98 6.66 5.99
C LEU A 134 1.74 8.17 6.13
N VAL A 135 2.44 8.95 5.32
CA VAL A 135 2.27 10.41 5.26
C VAL A 135 1.80 10.81 3.88
N SER A 136 0.74 11.59 3.83
CA SER A 136 0.19 12.21 2.62
C SER A 136 0.20 13.73 2.78
N ASN A 137 0.57 14.44 1.71
CA ASN A 137 0.56 15.88 1.67
C ASN A 137 -0.27 16.34 0.48
N ALA A 138 -1.12 17.33 0.70
CA ALA A 138 -1.83 18.02 -0.38
C ALA A 138 -1.74 19.53 -0.17
N THR A 139 -1.75 20.26 -1.28
CA THR A 139 -1.58 21.72 -1.30
C THR A 139 -2.61 22.33 -2.22
N GLY A 140 -3.13 23.48 -1.81
CA GLY A 140 -4.17 24.20 -2.52
C GLY A 140 -4.10 25.70 -2.29
N ARG A 141 -5.02 26.45 -2.89
CA ARG A 141 -5.17 27.89 -2.68
C ARG A 141 -6.62 28.24 -2.38
N SER A 142 -6.83 29.10 -1.38
CA SER A 142 -8.18 29.52 -1.01
C SER A 142 -8.89 30.22 -2.17
N GLU A 143 -10.12 29.81 -2.45
CA GLU A 143 -11.05 30.43 -3.40
C GLU A 143 -12.02 31.39 -2.69
N ALA A 144 -12.05 31.40 -1.35
CA ALA A 144 -12.96 32.25 -0.59
C ALA A 144 -12.39 33.65 -0.37
N TYR A 145 -13.24 34.65 -0.55
CA TYR A 145 -12.91 36.05 -0.30
C TYR A 145 -13.51 36.52 1.03
N TRP A 146 -12.66 37.04 1.91
CA TRP A 146 -13.07 37.64 3.18
C TRP A 146 -12.86 39.17 3.13
N LYS A 147 -13.90 39.92 3.50
CA LYS A 147 -13.88 41.40 3.53
C LYS A 147 -13.15 41.96 4.74
#